data_AF-A0A7Y4XCA7-F1
#
_entry.id   AF-A0A7Y4XCA7-F1
#
_cell.length_a   1.000
_cell.length_b   1.000
_cell.length_c   1.000
_cell.angle_alpha   90.00
_cell.angle_beta   90.00
_cell.angle_gamma   90.00
#
_symmetry.space_group_name_H-M   'P 1'
#
loop_
_entity.id
_entity.type
_entity.pdbx_description
1 polymer ?
#
loop_
_entity_poly.entity_id
_entity_poly.type
_entity_poly.pdbx_seq_one_letter_code
_entity_poly.pdbx_strand_id
1 'polypeptide(L)'
;IAITTAASVKETARACQQPHDLAIIAVETQQLPDILNTVRNSCRHRSIPILVDGDATQHAGLLPQLRAMPCHPDDLLQLAHRLLETETTAARGQSGNFIF
;
A
#
# COMPACT_ATOMS: atom_id res chain seq x y z
N ILE A 1 -5.78 -0.28 -14.17
CA ILE A 1 -5.22 -0.24 -12.81
C ILE A 1 -4.87 -1.67 -12.52
N ALA A 2 -3.61 -1.94 -12.25
CA ALA A 2 -3.14 -3.25 -11.83
C ALA A 2 -3.21 -3.34 -10.30
N ILE A 3 -4.22 -4.04 -9.78
CA ILE A 3 -4.34 -4.37 -8.35
C ILE A 3 -3.82 -5.79 -8.14
N THR A 4 -2.94 -5.96 -7.16
CA THR A 4 -2.47 -7.29 -6.72
C THR A 4 -2.82 -7.51 -5.26
N THR A 5 -3.06 -8.76 -4.87
CA THR A 5 -3.25 -9.14 -3.47
C THR A 5 -2.15 -10.10 -3.01
N ALA A 6 -1.85 -10.06 -1.72
CA ALA A 6 -0.95 -11.00 -1.06
C ALA A 6 -1.45 -11.31 0.35
N ALA A 7 -1.28 -12.54 0.80
CA ALA A 7 -1.65 -13.00 2.13
C ALA A 7 -0.46 -13.58 2.92
N SER A 8 0.76 -13.37 2.43
CA SER A 8 1.98 -13.83 3.10
C SER A 8 3.21 -13.01 2.71
N VAL A 9 4.30 -13.17 3.46
CA VAL A 9 5.61 -12.57 3.14
C VAL A 9 6.11 -13.01 1.76
N LYS A 10 5.94 -14.31 1.45
CA LYS A 10 6.35 -14.87 0.16
C LYS A 10 5.58 -14.26 -1.01
N GLU A 11 4.26 -14.11 -0.86
CA GLU A 11 3.42 -13.50 -1.89
C GLU A 11 3.68 -12.00 -2.02
N THR A 12 3.95 -11.30 -0.91
CA THR A 12 4.35 -9.89 -0.92
C THR A 12 5.67 -9.70 -1.67
N ALA A 13 6.67 -10.56 -1.42
CA ALA A 13 7.92 -10.53 -2.15
C ALA A 13 7.72 -10.76 -3.66
N ARG A 14 6.79 -11.64 -4.04
CA ARG A 14 6.43 -11.87 -5.44
C ARG A 14 5.71 -10.67 -6.06
N ALA A 15 4.76 -10.06 -5.35
CA ALA A 15 4.05 -8.86 -5.79
C ALA A 15 5.05 -7.71 -6.02
N CYS A 16 6.05 -7.57 -5.14
CA CYS A 16 7.12 -6.58 -5.26
C CYS A 16 8.02 -6.74 -6.50
N GLN A 17 7.97 -7.87 -7.20
CA GLN A 17 8.71 -8.11 -8.45
C GLN A 17 7.94 -7.66 -9.70
N GLN A 18 6.62 -7.46 -9.57
CA GLN A 18 5.75 -7.08 -10.67
C GLN A 18 5.33 -5.61 -10.52
N PRO A 19 5.22 -4.85 -11.62
CA PRO A 19 4.62 -3.52 -11.56
C PRO A 19 3.13 -3.63 -11.22
N HIS A 20 2.68 -2.82 -10.27
CA HIS A 20 1.28 -2.71 -9.88
C HIS A 20 1.02 -1.29 -9.34
N ASP A 21 -0.22 -0.83 -9.45
CA ASP A 21 -0.64 0.49 -8.96
C ASP A 21 -1.04 0.42 -7.48
N LEU A 22 -1.57 -0.73 -7.05
CA LEU A 22 -2.03 -0.98 -5.69
C LEU A 22 -1.77 -2.44 -5.28
N ALA A 23 -1.25 -2.65 -4.07
CA ALA A 23 -1.16 -3.95 -3.44
C ALA A 23 -1.97 -3.96 -2.13
N ILE A 24 -2.87 -4.93 -1.99
CA ILE A 24 -3.62 -5.17 -0.76
C ILE A 24 -3.02 -6.39 -0.09
N ILE A 25 -2.48 -6.20 1.12
CA ILE A 25 -1.78 -7.25 1.85
C ILE A 25 -2.58 -7.58 3.11
N ALA A 26 -3.16 -8.78 3.14
CA ALA A 26 -3.98 -9.25 4.25
C ALA A 26 -3.20 -10.29 5.06
N VAL A 27 -2.65 -9.89 6.20
CA VAL A 27 -1.73 -10.69 7.01
C VAL A 27 -2.03 -10.52 8.48
N GLU A 28 -1.56 -11.47 9.29
CA GLU A 28 -1.64 -11.33 10.75
C GLU A 28 -0.67 -10.26 11.26
N THR A 29 -1.03 -9.59 12.36
CA THR A 29 -0.27 -8.53 13.04
C THR A 29 1.20 -8.92 13.29
N GLN A 30 1.47 -10.19 13.57
CA GLN A 30 2.80 -10.74 13.84
C GLN A 30 3.70 -10.76 12.60
N GLN A 31 3.12 -10.83 11.40
CA GLN A 31 3.85 -10.85 10.13
C GLN A 31 4.12 -9.45 9.57
N LEU A 32 3.45 -8.42 10.10
CA LEU A 32 3.56 -7.05 9.62
C LEU A 32 5.01 -6.54 9.54
N PRO A 33 5.90 -6.76 10.53
CA PRO A 33 7.29 -6.29 10.43
C PRO A 33 8.03 -6.87 9.23
N ASP A 34 7.87 -8.17 8.95
CA ASP A 34 8.52 -8.84 7.83
C ASP A 34 7.96 -8.38 6.49
N ILE A 35 6.66 -8.12 6.43
CA ILE A 35 5.97 -7.58 5.26
C ILE A 35 6.50 -6.18 4.94
N LEU A 36 6.52 -5.28 5.92
CA LEU A 36 7.00 -3.91 5.75
C LEU A 36 8.48 -3.89 5.33
N ASN A 37 9.31 -4.73 5.94
CA ASN A 37 10.72 -4.88 5.54
C ASN A 37 10.85 -5.38 4.10
N THR A 38 10.04 -6.36 3.70
CA THR A 38 10.03 -6.88 2.32
C THR A 38 9.71 -5.78 1.32
N VAL A 39 8.68 -4.96 1.59
CA VAL A 39 8.30 -3.84 0.72
C VAL A 39 9.41 -2.78 0.67
N ARG A 40 10.00 -2.42 1.82
CA ARG A 40 11.05 -1.39 1.89
C ARG A 40 12.36 -1.79 1.23
N ASN A 41 12.65 -3.08 1.15
CA ASN A 41 13.80 -3.60 0.44
C ASN A 41 13.56 -3.78 -1.07
N SER A 42 12.33 -3.62 -1.56
CA SER A 42 12.03 -3.64 -2.99
C SER A 42 12.43 -2.33 -3.67
N CYS A 43 13.21 -2.41 -4.76
CA CYS A 43 13.65 -1.23 -5.50
C CYS A 43 12.50 -0.33 -5.99
N ARG A 44 11.36 -0.92 -6.39
CA ARG A 44 10.20 -0.16 -6.90
C ARG A 44 9.30 0.40 -5.81
N HIS A 45 9.27 -0.23 -4.63
CA HIS A 45 8.30 0.07 -3.58
C HIS A 45 8.95 0.73 -2.35
N ARG A 46 10.26 0.92 -2.35
CA ARG A 46 11.00 1.52 -1.22
C ARG A 46 10.45 2.85 -0.75
N SER A 47 9.94 3.69 -1.66
CA SER A 47 9.45 5.04 -1.37
C SER A 47 7.93 5.17 -1.33
N ILE A 48 7.15 4.13 -1.60
CA ILE A 48 5.69 4.26 -1.64
C ILE A 48 5.12 4.41 -0.22
N PRO A 49 4.08 5.24 -0.01
CA PRO A 49 3.32 5.22 1.23
C PRO A 49 2.74 3.82 1.46
N ILE A 50 2.80 3.32 2.69
CA ILE A 50 2.15 2.06 3.08
C ILE A 50 1.03 2.41 4.05
N LEU A 51 -0.18 1.99 3.73
CA LEU A 51 -1.33 2.09 4.60
C LEU A 51 -1.54 0.76 5.30
N VAL A 52 -1.74 0.79 6.62
CA VAL A 52 -1.94 -0.39 7.45
C VAL A 52 -3.27 -0.23 8.17
N ASP A 53 -4.21 -1.14 7.89
CA ASP A 53 -5.43 -1.25 8.70
C ASP A 53 -5.07 -1.90 10.04
N GLY A 54 -5.23 -1.15 11.13
CA GLY A 54 -4.91 -1.63 12.47
C GLY A 54 -4.57 -0.54 13.48
N ASP A 55 -4.55 -0.93 14.74
CA ASP A 55 -4.17 -0.04 15.84
C ASP A 55 -2.66 0.21 15.85
N ALA A 56 -2.28 1.47 15.72
CA ALA A 56 -0.90 1.94 15.72
C ALA A 56 -0.13 1.62 17.01
N THR A 57 -0.85 1.38 18.12
CA THR A 57 -0.26 1.11 19.43
C THR A 57 0.56 -0.18 19.46
N GLN A 58 0.14 -1.22 18.73
CA GLN A 58 0.81 -2.53 18.70
C GLN A 58 2.15 -2.50 17.96
N HIS A 59 2.37 -1.49 17.12
CA HIS A 59 3.60 -1.31 16.33
C HIS A 59 4.16 0.10 16.50
N ALA A 60 3.94 0.71 17.68
CA ALA A 60 4.41 2.04 18.00
C ALA A 60 5.94 2.12 17.79
N GLY A 61 6.36 3.03 16.91
CA GLY A 61 7.76 3.21 16.53
C GLY A 61 8.23 2.39 15.32
N LEU A 62 7.61 1.25 15.01
CA LEU A 62 7.92 0.47 13.79
C LEU A 62 7.32 1.14 12.55
N LEU A 63 6.05 1.56 12.62
CA LEU A 63 5.36 2.17 11.49
C LEU A 63 6.09 3.44 10.98
N PRO A 64 6.52 4.39 11.84
CA PRO A 64 7.29 5.55 11.38
C PRO A 64 8.64 5.18 10.73
N GLN A 65 9.35 4.19 11.28
CA GLN A 65 10.64 3.74 10.73
C GLN A 65 10.50 3.16 9.33
N LEU A 66 9.40 2.42 9.10
CA LEU A 66 9.10 1.79 7.83
C LEU A 66 8.13 2.63 7.00
N ARG A 67 7.98 3.93 7.29
CA ARG A 67 7.11 4.88 6.58
C ARG A 67 5.71 4.32 6.29
N ALA A 68 5.19 3.55 7.22
CA ALA A 68 3.84 3.02 7.21
C ALA A 68 2.96 3.93 8.07
N MET A 69 1.71 4.07 7.65
CA MET A 69 0.72 4.89 8.33
C MET A 69 -0.46 4.01 8.71
N PRO A 70 -0.90 4.05 9.98
CA PRO A 70 -2.17 3.43 10.35
C PRO A 70 -3.30 4.18 9.62
N CYS A 71 -4.28 3.45 9.10
CA CYS A 71 -5.44 4.03 8.42
C CYS A 71 -6.73 3.37 8.89
N HIS A 72 -7.84 4.11 8.82
CA HIS A 72 -9.16 3.52 9.00
C HIS A 72 -9.56 2.75 7.72
N PRO A 73 -10.35 1.68 7.80
CA PRO A 73 -10.86 0.98 6.61
C PRO A 73 -11.53 1.90 5.58
N ASP A 74 -12.20 2.96 6.04
CA ASP A 74 -12.82 3.95 5.16
C ASP A 74 -11.80 4.73 4.32
N ASP A 75 -10.60 4.99 4.85
CA ASP A 75 -9.52 5.67 4.13
C ASP A 75 -9.02 4.80 2.96
N LEU A 76 -8.95 3.48 3.16
CA LEU A 76 -8.61 2.51 2.12
C LEU A 76 -9.66 2.48 1.01
N LEU A 77 -10.95 2.49 1.38
CA LEU A 77 -12.04 2.54 0.42
C LEU A 77 -12.03 3.84 -0.40
N GLN A 78 -11.83 4.99 0.26
CA GLN A 78 -11.71 6.28 -0.43
C GLN A 78 -10.50 6.34 -1.37
N LEU A 79 -9.36 5.74 -0.99
CA LEU A 79 -8.21 5.64 -1.88
C LEU A 79 -8.52 4.75 -3.08
N ALA A 80 -9.12 3.57 -2.86
CA ALA A 80 -9.48 2.65 -3.94
C ALA A 80 -10.47 3.31 -4.93
N HIS A 81 -11.49 3.98 -4.42
CA HIS A 81 -12.46 4.72 -5.23
C HIS A 81 -11.76 5.79 -6.07
N ARG A 82 -10.90 6.62 -5.46
CA ARG A 82 -10.14 7.64 -6.19
C ARG A 82 -9.26 7.05 -7.28
N LEU A 83 -8.53 5.98 -7.00
CA LEU A 83 -7.70 5.33 -8.01
C LEU A 83 -8.55 4.91 -9.21
N LEU A 84 -9.67 4.23 -8.97
CA LEU A 84 -10.61 3.81 -10.03
C LEU A 84 -11.20 4.99 -10.81
N GLU A 85 -11.51 6.10 -10.15
CA GLU A 85 -11.98 7.34 -10.79
C GLU A 85 -10.89 7.99 -11.65
N THR A 86 -9.64 7.97 -11.19
CA THR A 86 -8.48 8.56 -11.89
C THR A 86 -8.21 7.87 -13.22
N GLU A 87 -8.45 6.56 -13.32
CA GLU A 87 -8.38 5.87 -14.62
C GLU A 87 -9.51 6.22 -15.57
N THR A 88 -10.70 6.44 -15.01
CA THR A 88 -11.87 6.85 -15.79
C THR A 88 -11.65 8.24 -16.40
N THR A 89 -10.88 9.11 -15.73
CA THR A 89 -10.49 10.43 -16.23
C THR A 89 -9.22 10.40 -17.08
N ALA A 90 -8.26 9.49 -16.86
CA ALA A 90 -7.08 9.35 -17.73
C ALA A 90 -7.46 8.90 -19.15
N ALA A 91 -8.56 8.15 -19.32
CA ALA A 91 -9.17 7.88 -20.62
C ALA A 91 -9.91 9.11 -21.23
N ARG A 92 -10.06 10.20 -20.47
CA ARG A 92 -10.76 11.44 -20.84
C ARG A 92 -9.97 12.70 -20.40
N GLY A 93 -8.71 12.79 -20.78
CA GLY A 93 -8.02 14.09 -20.88
C GLY A 93 -7.41 14.67 -19.60
N GLN A 94 -6.42 15.51 -19.85
CA GLN A 94 -5.51 16.17 -18.91
C GLN A 94 -6.20 16.99 -17.81
N SER A 95 -5.48 17.08 -16.68
CA SER A 95 -5.43 18.19 -15.69
C SER A 95 -5.95 17.79 -14.30
N GLY A 96 -5.00 17.61 -13.37
CA GLY A 96 -5.30 17.41 -11.95
C GLY A 96 -4.03 17.26 -11.13
N ASN A 97 -3.35 18.37 -10.89
CA ASN A 97 -2.20 18.49 -9.99
C ASN A 97 -2.66 18.28 -8.54
N PHE A 98 -2.38 17.15 -7.86
CA PHE A 98 -2.51 17.08 -6.40
C PHE A 98 -1.50 16.17 -5.70
N ILE A 99 -1.01 16.72 -4.58
CA ILE A 99 -0.06 16.25 -3.58
C ILE A 99 -0.80 15.33 -2.60
N PHE A 100 -0.23 14.16 -2.27
CA PHE A 100 0.17 13.67 -0.93
C PHE A 100 0.96 12.36 -1.09
#